data_AF-A0A5N3WFD7-F1
#
_entry.id   AF-A0A5N3WFD7-F1
#
_cell.length_a   1.000
_cell.length_b   1.000
_cell.length_c   1.000
_cell.angle_alpha   90.00
_cell.angle_beta   90.00
_cell.angle_gamma   90.00
#
_symmetry.space_group_name_H-M   'P 1'
#
loop_
_entity.id
_entity.type
_entity.pdbx_description
1 polymer ?
#
loop_
_entity_poly.entity_id
_entity_poly.type
_entity_poly.pdbx_seq_one_letter_code
_entity_poly.pdbx_strand_id
1 'polypeptide(L)' 'MSGSSRVAAMKKWFNSFPAAADLKQFCLQNAQHDPLLTGVSSSTNPFRPQKVCSFL' A
#
# COMPACT_ATOMS: atom_id res chain seq x y z
N MET A 1 20.12 -15.87 -15.93
CA MET A 1 19.09 -14.89 -16.35
C MET A 1 17.72 -15.55 -16.66
N SER A 2 17.27 -16.57 -15.91
CA SER A 2 16.05 -17.37 -16.25
C SER A 2 14.79 -17.00 -15.43
N GLY A 3 14.91 -16.14 -14.40
CA GLY A 3 13.79 -15.75 -13.54
C GLY A 3 12.81 -14.74 -14.16
N SER A 4 13.27 -13.91 -15.11
CA SER A 4 12.51 -12.74 -15.59
C SER A 4 11.34 -13.08 -16.52
N SER A 5 11.36 -14.22 -17.23
CA SER A 5 10.35 -14.55 -18.24
C SER A 5 8.98 -14.87 -17.63
N ARG A 6 8.95 -15.63 -16.54
CA ARG A 6 7.69 -16.03 -15.86
C ARG A 6 6.98 -14.84 -15.22
N VAL A 7 7.74 -13.96 -14.58
CA VAL A 7 7.19 -12.76 -13.94
C VAL A 7 6.66 -11.77 -14.98
N ALA A 8 7.36 -11.62 -16.12
CA ALA A 8 6.89 -10.78 -17.23
C ALA A 8 5.60 -11.32 -17.87
N ALA A 9 5.52 -12.63 -18.10
CA ALA A 9 4.32 -13.27 -18.65
C ALA A 9 3.10 -13.09 -17.74
N MET A 10 3.27 -13.31 -16.43
CA MET A 10 2.20 -13.15 -15.45
C MET A 10 1.73 -11.70 -15.33
N LYS A 11 2.67 -10.74 -15.37
CA LYS A 11 2.35 -9.31 -15.38
C LYS A 11 1.57 -8.91 -16.63
N LYS A 12 1.90 -9.47 -17.79
CA LYS A 12 1.18 -9.25 -19.05
C LYS A 12 -0.24 -9.84 -18.99
N TRP A 13 -0.38 -11.04 -18.43
CA TRP A 13 -1.68 -11.69 -18.27
C TRP A 13 -2.60 -10.90 -17.34
N PHE A 14 -2.08 -10.46 -16.18
CA PHE A 14 -2.84 -9.64 -15.23
C PHE A 14 -3.30 -8.31 -15.84
N ASN A 15 -2.44 -7.63 -16.60
CA ASN A 15 -2.79 -6.38 -17.29
C ASN A 15 -3.77 -6.57 -18.47
N SER A 16 -4.03 -7.81 -18.92
CA SER A 16 -4.96 -8.09 -20.02
C SER A 16 -6.43 -8.07 -19.58
N PHE A 17 -6.69 -8.02 -18.27
CA PHE A 17 -8.03 -7.92 -17.72
C PHE A 17 -8.32 -6.46 -17.34
N PRO A 18 -9.31 -5.79 -17.97
CA PRO A 18 -9.63 -4.39 -17.70
C PRO A 18 -9.88 -4.11 -16.21
N ALA A 19 -10.67 -4.96 -15.53
CA ALA A 19 -10.95 -4.81 -14.10
C ALA A 19 -9.69 -4.92 -13.22
N ALA A 20 -8.72 -5.75 -13.61
CA ALA A 20 -7.46 -5.88 -12.87
C ALA A 20 -6.55 -4.67 -13.10
N ALA A 21 -6.56 -4.11 -14.31
CA ALA A 21 -5.84 -2.88 -14.65
C ALA A 21 -6.40 -1.68 -13.89
N ASP A 22 -7.73 -1.53 -13.86
CA ASP A 22 -8.41 -0.45 -13.15
C ASP A 22 -8.19 -0.54 -11.63
N LEU A 23 -8.33 -1.75 -11.06
CA LEU A 23 -8.07 -1.98 -9.65
C LEU A 23 -6.62 -1.63 -9.28
N LYS A 24 -5.66 -2.07 -10.09
CA LYS A 24 -4.24 -1.75 -9.87
C LYS A 24 -4.00 -0.25 -9.93
N GLN A 25 -4.60 0.44 -10.90
CA GLN A 25 -4.44 1.88 -11.04
C GLN A 25 -5.03 2.61 -9.83
N PHE A 26 -6.21 2.20 -9.37
CA PHE A 26 -6.83 2.72 -8.15
C PHE A 26 -5.93 2.52 -6.93
N CYS A 27 -5.37 1.32 -6.74
CA CYS A 27 -4.45 1.05 -5.64
C CYS A 27 -3.20 1.94 -5.71
N LEU A 28 -2.61 2.13 -6.90
CA LEU A 28 -1.42 2.98 -7.06
C LEU A 28 -1.70 4.46 -6.76
N GLN A 29 -2.87 4.96 -7.17
CA GLN A 29 -3.29 6.34 -6.90
C GLN A 29 -3.55 6.58 -5.41
N ASN A 30 -4.10 5.59 -4.70
CA ASN A 30 -4.49 5.72 -3.30
C ASN A 30 -3.43 5.22 -2.31
N ALA A 31 -2.38 4.53 -2.77
CA ALA A 31 -1.36 3.96 -1.90
C ALA A 31 -0.70 4.98 -0.98
N GLN A 32 -0.52 6.22 -1.43
CA GLN A 32 0.07 7.29 -0.61
C GLN A 32 -0.87 7.77 0.51
N HIS A 33 -2.17 7.57 0.33
CA HIS A 33 -3.20 7.96 1.29
C HIS A 33 -3.54 6.84 2.27
N ASP A 34 -3.03 5.63 2.05
CA ASP A 34 -3.22 4.50 2.95
C ASP A 34 -2.21 4.57 4.13
N PRO A 35 -2.67 4.92 5.34
CA PRO A 35 -1.81 5.04 6.53
C PRO A 35 -1.07 3.74 6.89
N LEU A 36 -1.58 2.58 6.45
CA LEU A 36 -0.99 1.28 6.73
C LEU A 36 0.16 0.96 5.76
N LEU A 37 0.14 1.54 4.56
CA LEU A 37 1.21 1.36 3.58
C LEU A 37 2.33 2.38 3.75
N THR A 38 1.99 3.64 4.02
CA THR A 38 2.98 4.73 4.18
C THR A 38 3.46 4.91 5.62
N GLY A 39 2.73 4.36 6.58
CA GLY A 39 2.91 4.67 7.99
C GLY A 39 2.42 6.07 8.33
N VAL A 40 2.10 6.29 9.60
CA VAL A 40 1.72 7.63 10.09
C VAL A 40 2.60 8.03 11.25
N SER A 41 2.83 9.34 11.34
CA SER A 41 3.50 9.92 12.50
C SER A 41 2.76 9.56 13.76
N SER A 42 3.54 9.52 14.84
CA SER A 42 3.02 9.15 16.11
C SER A 42 1.88 10.06 16.56
N SER A 43 2.01 11.37 16.38
CA SER A 43 1.02 12.37 16.77
C SER A 43 -0.27 12.34 15.95
N THR A 44 -0.24 11.83 14.71
CA THR A 44 -1.41 11.79 13.81
C THR A 44 -2.14 10.47 13.82
N ASN A 45 -1.66 9.46 14.57
CA ASN A 45 -2.35 8.18 14.71
C ASN A 45 -3.46 8.25 15.78
N PRO A 46 -4.75 8.18 15.42
CA PRO A 46 -5.86 8.27 16.37
C PRO A 46 -5.97 7.05 17.29
N PHE A 47 -5.34 5.93 16.94
CA PHE A 47 -5.30 4.72 17.77
C PHE A 47 -4.15 4.72 18.78
N ARG A 48 -3.30 5.76 18.80
CA ARG A 48 -2.25 5.83 19.81
C ARG A 48 -2.87 6.11 21.19
N PRO A 49 -2.51 5.34 22.23
CA PRO A 49 -2.75 5.74 23.62
C PRO A 49 -2.14 7.11 23.92
N GLN A 50 -2.91 8.02 24.51
CA GLN A 50 -2.35 9.30 24.94
C GLN A 50 -1.26 9.04 25.98
N LYS A 51 -0.04 9.55 25.72
CA LYS A 51 0.98 9.63 26.75
C LYS A 51 0.61 10.74 27.70
N VAL A 52 -0.21 10.43 28.70
CA VAL A 52 -0.35 11.28 29.88
C VAL A 52 0.96 11.13 30.65
N CYS A 53 1.79 12.18 30.63
CA CYS A 53 2.88 12.29 31.60
C CYS A 53 2.21 12.60 32.94
N SER A 54 2.01 11.56 33.75
CA SER A 54 1.61 11.73 35.14
C SER A 54 2.74 12.47 35.84
N PHE A 55 2.50 13.70 36.30
CA PHE A 55 3.35 14.34 37.29
C PHE A 55 3.11 13.60 38.60
N LEU A 56 3.99 12.65 38.92
CA LEU A 56 4.12 12.03 40.24
C LEU A 56 4.96 12.94 41.14
#